data_AF-A0A7C9FN49-F1
#
_entry.id   AF-A0A7C9FN49-F1
#
_cell.length_a   1.000
_cell.length_b   1.000
_cell.length_c   1.000
_cell.angle_alpha   90.00
_cell.angle_beta   90.00
_cell.angle_gamma   90.00
#
_symmetry.space_group_name_H-M   'P 1'
#
loop_
_entity.id
_entity.type
_entity.pdbx_description
1 polymer ?
#
loop_
_entity_poly.entity_id
_entity_poly.type
_entity_poly.pdbx_seq_one_letter_code
_entity_poly.pdbx_strand_id
1 'polypeptide(L)'
;MKPTPIGNKGIWAAVVVLSLWFGSLAFLLNYPLSFTDPLVYLFVLVQMHLYTGVFITAHDAIHGVVAPQQPKLNQAIGWLSATLFAFNNYKTLFRKHHLHHQHSGTFDDPDFHEGNANFFMWYYSFLKEYISWKQILFMAITYNLLKLAFPWENLVVFWMIPAILSTFQLFFFGTYLPHRGEHHNPPHNARSQVLNHAWAFMTCYFFGYHLEHHAYPYLPWWRLPKAREATYRVRSS
;
A
#
# COMPACT_ATOMS: atom_id res chain seq x y z
N MET A 1 8.63 20.70 5.32
CA MET A 1 8.74 20.26 6.74
C MET A 1 10.20 19.91 7.02
N LYS A 2 10.71 20.00 8.26
CA LYS A 2 12.08 19.53 8.57
C LYS A 2 12.06 18.04 8.98
N PRO A 3 13.06 17.23 8.57
CA PRO A 3 13.22 15.88 9.09
C PRO A 3 13.30 15.91 10.62
N THR A 4 12.51 15.08 11.28
CA THR A 4 12.54 14.94 12.74
C THR A 4 12.76 13.47 13.09
N PRO A 5 13.63 13.15 14.07
CA PRO A 5 13.86 11.76 14.46
C PRO A 5 12.55 11.03 14.77
N ILE A 6 12.42 9.80 14.26
CA ILE A 6 11.30 8.89 14.58
C ILE A 6 11.69 7.83 15.62
N GLY A 7 12.99 7.65 15.88
CA GLY A 7 13.49 6.52 16.68
C GLY A 7 12.99 5.18 16.11
N ASN A 8 12.61 4.27 17.00
CA ASN A 8 12.11 2.94 16.62
C ASN A 8 10.61 2.91 16.28
N LYS A 9 9.94 4.07 16.15
CA LYS A 9 8.49 4.12 15.90
C LYS A 9 8.08 3.43 14.61
N GLY A 10 8.94 3.46 13.58
CA GLY A 10 8.66 2.73 12.34
C GLY A 10 8.69 1.22 12.48
N ILE A 11 9.62 0.69 13.29
CA ILE A 11 9.66 -0.72 13.64
C ILE A 11 8.39 -1.11 14.39
N TRP A 12 7.96 -0.31 15.37
CA TRP A 12 6.72 -0.57 16.10
C TRP A 12 5.48 -0.55 15.22
N ALA A 13 5.38 0.42 14.31
CA ALA A 13 4.27 0.48 13.35
C ALA A 13 4.24 -0.78 12.45
N ALA A 14 5.40 -1.19 11.93
CA ALA A 14 5.52 -2.41 11.13
C ALA A 14 5.10 -3.66 11.92
N VAL A 15 5.60 -3.81 13.16
CA VAL A 15 5.23 -4.95 14.03
C VAL A 15 3.73 -4.98 14.29
N VAL A 16 3.12 -3.85 14.65
CA VAL A 16 1.67 -3.78 14.91
C VAL A 16 0.87 -4.17 13.67
N VAL A 17 1.19 -3.62 12.51
CA VAL A 17 0.49 -3.92 11.26
C VAL A 17 0.63 -5.40 10.88
N LEU A 18 1.85 -5.94 10.91
CA LEU A 18 2.12 -7.34 10.55
C LEU A 18 1.47 -8.32 11.54
N SER A 19 1.51 -8.02 12.84
CA SER A 19 0.85 -8.84 13.87
C SER A 19 -0.67 -8.80 13.75
N LEU A 20 -1.26 -7.63 13.49
CA LEU A 20 -2.72 -7.53 13.27
C LEU A 20 -3.14 -8.27 12.00
N TRP A 21 -2.40 -8.10 10.90
CA TRP A 21 -2.66 -8.82 9.65
C TRP A 21 -2.58 -10.34 9.84
N PHE A 22 -1.52 -10.83 10.48
CA PHE A 22 -1.32 -12.27 10.68
C PHE A 22 -2.34 -12.85 11.67
N GLY A 23 -2.59 -12.15 12.80
CA GLY A 23 -3.57 -12.58 13.79
C GLY A 23 -4.99 -12.61 13.24
N SER A 24 -5.37 -11.58 12.48
CA SER A 24 -6.65 -11.54 11.77
C SER A 24 -6.76 -12.68 10.78
N LEU A 25 -5.74 -12.89 9.93
CA LEU A 25 -5.76 -13.98 8.96
C LEU A 25 -5.85 -15.36 9.63
N ALA A 26 -5.05 -15.62 10.66
CA ALA A 26 -5.07 -16.88 11.38
C ALA A 26 -6.44 -17.18 12.03
N PHE A 27 -7.08 -16.15 12.60
CA PHE A 27 -8.44 -16.24 13.10
C PHE A 27 -9.43 -16.56 11.97
N LEU A 28 -9.38 -15.81 10.87
CA LEU A 28 -10.32 -15.94 9.74
C LEU A 28 -10.19 -17.26 8.98
N LEU A 29 -9.01 -17.84 8.90
CA LEU A 29 -8.81 -19.17 8.30
C LEU A 29 -9.50 -20.29 9.10
N ASN A 30 -9.89 -20.04 10.35
CA ASN A 30 -10.66 -20.95 11.20
C ASN A 30 -12.11 -20.49 11.41
N TYR A 31 -12.50 -19.35 10.85
CA TYR A 31 -13.84 -18.80 11.04
C TYR A 31 -14.89 -19.60 10.26
N PRO A 32 -16.07 -19.94 10.83
CA PRO A 32 -17.11 -20.65 10.09
C PRO A 32 -17.66 -19.78 8.96
N LEU A 33 -17.34 -20.11 7.71
CA LEU A 33 -17.77 -19.30 6.58
C LEU A 33 -19.25 -19.52 6.28
N SER A 34 -20.03 -18.44 6.33
CA SER A 34 -21.40 -18.39 5.82
C SER A 34 -21.64 -17.07 5.08
N PHE A 35 -22.09 -17.13 3.83
CA PHE A 35 -22.42 -15.92 3.06
C PHE A 35 -23.66 -15.17 3.58
N THR A 36 -24.43 -15.76 4.49
CA THR A 36 -25.52 -15.07 5.19
C THR A 36 -25.05 -14.29 6.42
N ASP A 37 -23.81 -14.51 6.88
CA ASP A 37 -23.25 -13.81 8.03
C ASP A 37 -22.67 -12.46 7.60
N PRO A 38 -23.22 -11.31 8.06
CA PRO A 38 -22.72 -9.99 7.70
C PRO A 38 -21.27 -9.76 8.16
N LEU A 39 -20.79 -10.48 9.19
CA LEU A 39 -19.41 -10.34 9.67
C LEU A 39 -18.39 -10.81 8.65
N VAL A 40 -18.73 -11.75 7.76
CA VAL A 40 -17.83 -12.20 6.68
C VAL A 40 -17.41 -11.03 5.80
N TYR A 41 -18.35 -10.16 5.41
CA TYR A 41 -18.06 -9.00 4.59
C TYR A 41 -17.23 -7.95 5.34
N LEU A 42 -17.53 -7.72 6.63
CA LEU A 42 -16.73 -6.85 7.48
C LEU A 42 -15.29 -7.37 7.59
N PHE A 43 -15.11 -8.67 7.81
CA PHE A 43 -13.79 -9.28 7.91
C PHE A 43 -13.00 -9.21 6.60
N VAL A 44 -13.66 -9.37 5.45
CA VAL A 44 -13.02 -9.14 4.13
C VAL A 44 -12.49 -7.70 4.04
N LEU A 45 -13.28 -6.70 4.45
CA LEU A 45 -12.86 -5.29 4.43
C LEU A 45 -11.74 -4.99 5.43
N VAL A 46 -11.81 -5.55 6.64
CA VAL A 46 -10.76 -5.41 7.66
C VAL A 46 -9.47 -6.05 7.17
N GLN A 47 -9.53 -7.28 6.66
CA GLN A 47 -8.36 -7.99 6.16
C GLN A 47 -7.76 -7.28 4.94
N MET A 48 -8.60 -6.72 4.06
CA MET A 48 -8.18 -5.90 2.91
C MET A 48 -7.43 -4.65 3.38
N HIS A 49 -7.98 -3.94 4.37
CA HIS A 49 -7.33 -2.76 4.95
C HIS A 49 -5.98 -3.13 5.59
N LEU A 50 -5.91 -4.26 6.32
CA LEU A 50 -4.65 -4.75 6.88
C LEU A 50 -3.63 -5.10 5.80
N TYR A 51 -4.05 -5.70 4.68
CA TYR A 51 -3.19 -5.92 3.51
C TYR A 51 -2.63 -4.62 2.96
N THR A 52 -3.46 -3.58 2.83
CA THR A 52 -3.00 -2.23 2.45
C THR A 52 -1.93 -1.73 3.43
N GLY A 53 -2.12 -1.95 4.74
CA GLY A 53 -1.10 -1.66 5.76
C GLY A 53 0.21 -2.43 5.55
N VAL A 54 0.15 -3.72 5.22
CA VAL A 54 1.33 -4.54 4.89
C VAL A 54 2.09 -3.92 3.72
N PHE A 55 1.40 -3.52 2.66
CA PHE A 55 2.04 -2.84 1.53
C PHE A 55 2.64 -1.49 1.91
N ILE A 56 1.92 -0.67 2.69
CA ILE A 56 2.40 0.62 3.17
C ILE A 56 3.65 0.46 4.04
N THR A 57 3.76 -0.63 4.79
CA THR A 57 4.99 -0.99 5.52
C THR A 57 6.15 -1.30 4.57
N ALA A 58 5.89 -2.04 3.48
CA ALA A 58 6.90 -2.28 2.44
C ALA A 58 7.32 -0.97 1.76
N HIS A 59 6.37 -0.09 1.50
CA HIS A 59 6.59 1.22 0.89
C HIS A 59 7.41 2.16 1.80
N ASP A 60 7.07 2.28 3.08
CA ASP A 60 7.87 3.05 4.04
C ASP A 60 9.31 2.49 4.13
N ALA A 61 9.48 1.18 3.98
CA ALA A 61 10.81 0.58 3.92
C ALA A 61 11.57 0.96 2.64
N ILE A 62 10.89 1.15 1.50
CA ILE A 62 11.50 1.66 0.26
C ILE A 62 12.14 3.04 0.51
N HIS A 63 11.50 3.90 1.31
CA HIS A 63 12.02 5.20 1.71
C HIS A 63 13.04 5.17 2.86
N GLY A 64 13.31 3.99 3.42
CA GLY A 64 14.22 3.85 4.55
C GLY A 64 13.65 4.34 5.89
N VAL A 65 12.34 4.57 5.99
CA VAL A 65 11.72 5.20 7.16
C VAL A 65 11.17 4.21 8.19
N VAL A 66 11.25 2.89 7.93
CA VAL A 66 10.85 1.88 8.94
C VAL A 66 11.93 1.73 10.01
N ALA A 67 13.19 1.59 9.62
CA ALA A 67 14.34 1.50 10.54
C ALA A 67 15.53 2.34 10.05
N PRO A 68 15.48 3.68 10.17
CA PRO A 68 16.47 4.58 9.54
C PRO A 68 17.90 4.36 10.03
N GLN A 69 18.08 3.94 11.29
CA GLN A 69 19.40 3.67 11.86
C GLN A 69 19.93 2.27 11.53
N GLN A 70 19.11 1.39 10.93
CA GLN A 70 19.45 0.00 10.67
C GLN A 70 19.03 -0.40 9.24
N PRO A 71 19.78 -0.01 8.20
CA PRO A 71 19.40 -0.21 6.80
C PRO A 71 19.12 -1.69 6.43
N LYS A 72 19.88 -2.62 7.01
CA LYS A 72 19.65 -4.06 6.82
C LYS A 72 18.31 -4.51 7.39
N LEU A 73 17.96 -4.06 8.59
CA LEU A 73 16.68 -4.36 9.22
C LEU A 73 15.53 -3.73 8.44
N ASN A 74 15.69 -2.48 8.00
CA ASN A 74 14.71 -1.79 7.16
C ASN A 74 14.42 -2.58 5.88
N GLN A 75 15.48 -3.01 5.16
CA GLN A 75 15.33 -3.81 3.96
C GLN A 75 14.70 -5.18 4.24
N ALA A 76 15.04 -5.83 5.36
CA ALA A 76 14.44 -7.10 5.75
C ALA A 76 12.94 -6.98 6.01
N ILE A 77 12.51 -5.92 6.73
CA ILE A 77 11.08 -5.64 6.97
C ILE A 77 10.36 -5.33 5.66
N GLY A 78 10.98 -4.53 4.78
CA GLY A 78 10.42 -4.22 3.47
C GLY A 78 10.24 -5.47 2.59
N TRP A 79 11.27 -6.32 2.54
CA TRP A 79 11.22 -7.59 1.80
C TRP A 79 10.17 -8.55 2.37
N LEU A 80 10.09 -8.69 3.69
CA LEU A 80 9.07 -9.51 4.35
C LEU A 80 7.67 -9.01 4.02
N SER A 81 7.44 -7.70 4.16
CA SER A 81 6.13 -7.09 3.91
C SER A 81 5.71 -7.23 2.45
N ALA A 82 6.62 -6.99 1.49
CA ALA A 82 6.35 -7.23 0.08
C ALA A 82 6.03 -8.72 -0.22
N THR A 83 6.75 -9.63 0.44
CA THR A 83 6.53 -11.07 0.29
C THR A 83 5.16 -11.49 0.83
N LEU A 84 4.79 -11.03 2.03
CA LEU A 84 3.49 -11.34 2.67
C LEU A 84 2.31 -10.76 1.89
N PHE A 85 2.48 -9.61 1.23
CA PHE A 85 1.43 -8.97 0.47
C PHE A 85 0.98 -9.83 -0.73
N ALA A 86 1.91 -10.27 -1.59
CA ALA A 86 1.62 -11.10 -2.76
C ALA A 86 2.91 -11.65 -3.42
N PHE A 87 3.91 -12.04 -2.62
CA PHE A 87 5.25 -12.40 -3.09
C PHE A 87 5.90 -11.29 -3.95
N ASN A 88 5.54 -10.03 -3.70
CA ASN A 88 6.03 -8.89 -4.49
C ASN A 88 7.56 -8.84 -4.45
N ASN A 89 8.17 -8.57 -5.60
CA ASN A 89 9.60 -8.38 -5.68
C ASN A 89 10.00 -7.01 -5.13
N TYR A 90 10.51 -7.01 -3.90
CA TYR A 90 10.92 -5.79 -3.20
C TYR A 90 11.93 -4.94 -3.99
N LYS A 91 12.87 -5.55 -4.73
CA LYS A 91 13.84 -4.79 -5.55
C LYS A 91 13.16 -4.09 -6.73
N THR A 92 12.21 -4.76 -7.38
CA THR A 92 11.42 -4.16 -8.46
C THR A 92 10.57 -3.01 -7.92
N LEU A 93 9.86 -3.23 -6.81
CA LEU A 93 9.09 -2.17 -6.14
C LEU A 93 9.97 -0.98 -5.80
N PHE A 94 11.11 -1.22 -5.15
CA PHE A 94 12.07 -0.16 -4.80
C PHE A 94 12.47 0.66 -6.02
N ARG A 95 12.93 0.02 -7.10
CA ARG A 95 13.39 0.73 -8.30
C ARG A 95 12.26 1.53 -8.95
N LYS A 96 11.10 0.91 -9.18
CA LYS A 96 9.98 1.56 -9.87
C LYS A 96 9.38 2.70 -9.06
N HIS A 97 9.28 2.53 -7.75
CA HIS A 97 8.81 3.58 -6.85
C HIS A 97 9.71 4.82 -6.88
N HIS A 98 11.04 4.64 -6.95
CA HIS A 98 11.95 5.78 -7.10
C HIS A 98 11.84 6.44 -8.47
N LEU A 99 11.63 5.68 -9.56
CA LEU A 99 11.35 6.25 -10.88
C LEU A 99 10.07 7.08 -10.86
N HIS A 100 9.01 6.58 -10.21
CA HIS A 100 7.75 7.29 -10.04
C HIS A 100 7.95 8.66 -9.34
N HIS A 101 8.76 8.72 -8.27
CA HIS A 101 9.09 10.00 -7.62
C HIS A 101 9.91 10.95 -8.50
N GLN A 102 10.82 10.42 -9.31
CA GLN A 102 11.72 11.21 -10.14
C GLN A 102 11.03 11.76 -11.40
N HIS A 103 10.11 10.99 -11.96
CA HIS A 103 9.50 11.22 -13.26
C HIS A 103 7.99 11.38 -13.19
N SER A 104 7.44 11.67 -12.01
CA SER A 104 5.99 11.64 -11.77
C SER A 104 5.20 12.40 -12.85
N GLY A 105 4.23 11.71 -13.46
CA GLY A 105 3.38 12.28 -14.50
C GLY A 105 4.07 12.48 -15.86
N THR A 106 5.22 11.84 -16.11
CA THR A 106 5.87 11.78 -17.43
C THR A 106 5.88 10.35 -17.98
N PHE A 107 6.35 10.18 -19.22
CA PHE A 107 6.45 8.87 -19.86
C PHE A 107 7.41 7.89 -19.15
N ASP A 108 8.37 8.40 -18.36
CA ASP A 108 9.34 7.58 -17.63
C ASP A 108 8.81 7.11 -16.25
N ASP A 109 7.61 7.57 -15.84
CA ASP A 109 6.93 7.11 -14.63
C ASP A 109 6.24 5.76 -14.87
N PRO A 110 6.65 4.67 -14.20
CA PRO A 110 6.04 3.35 -14.38
C PRO A 110 4.57 3.32 -13.94
N ASP A 111 4.14 4.26 -13.11
CA ASP A 111 2.77 4.35 -12.61
C ASP A 111 1.91 5.29 -13.46
N PHE A 112 2.48 5.97 -14.46
CA PHE A 112 1.76 6.85 -15.37
C PHE A 112 1.15 6.07 -16.54
N HIS A 113 0.00 6.53 -17.03
CA HIS A 113 -0.66 5.97 -18.21
C HIS A 113 -1.02 7.10 -19.18
N GLU A 114 -0.48 7.03 -20.39
CA GLU A 114 -0.66 8.05 -21.41
C GLU A 114 -2.06 8.01 -22.04
N GLY A 115 -2.57 9.19 -22.40
CA GLY A 115 -3.61 9.38 -23.42
C GLY A 115 -5.05 9.07 -23.00
N ASN A 116 -5.31 7.93 -22.34
CA ASN A 116 -6.66 7.50 -21.97
C ASN A 116 -6.83 7.43 -20.44
N ALA A 117 -7.61 8.36 -19.88
CA ALA A 117 -7.96 8.38 -18.46
C ALA A 117 -8.89 7.22 -18.02
N ASN A 118 -9.17 6.25 -18.91
CA ASN A 118 -9.94 5.07 -18.56
C ASN A 118 -9.27 4.30 -17.42
N PHE A 119 -9.98 4.29 -16.30
CA PHE A 119 -9.52 3.70 -15.05
C PHE A 119 -9.06 2.25 -15.20
N PHE A 120 -9.79 1.41 -15.95
CA PHE A 120 -9.48 -0.03 -16.04
C PHE A 120 -8.25 -0.32 -16.89
N MET A 121 -8.03 0.45 -17.97
CA MET A 121 -6.84 0.31 -18.81
C MET A 121 -5.57 0.71 -18.04
N TRP A 122 -5.66 1.81 -17.27
CA TRP A 122 -4.56 2.23 -16.40
C TRP A 122 -4.32 1.19 -15.30
N TYR A 123 -5.36 0.69 -14.63
CA TYR A 123 -5.21 -0.36 -13.62
C TYR A 123 -4.51 -1.59 -14.18
N TYR A 124 -4.91 -2.05 -15.37
CA TYR A 124 -4.23 -3.17 -16.03
C TYR A 124 -2.76 -2.87 -16.38
N SER A 125 -2.46 -1.67 -16.86
CA SER A 125 -1.08 -1.23 -17.10
C SER A 125 -0.24 -1.30 -15.83
N PHE A 126 -0.76 -0.74 -14.72
CA PHE A 126 -0.13 -0.78 -13.41
C PHE A 126 0.11 -2.22 -12.94
N LEU A 127 -0.89 -3.11 -13.04
CA LEU A 127 -0.72 -4.51 -12.64
C LEU A 127 0.40 -5.21 -13.41
N LYS A 128 0.57 -4.95 -14.71
CA LYS A 128 1.65 -5.53 -15.52
C LYS A 128 3.05 -5.09 -15.07
N GLU A 129 3.17 -3.89 -14.49
CA GLU A 129 4.44 -3.42 -13.96
C GLU A 129 4.87 -4.20 -12.71
N TYR A 130 3.91 -4.70 -11.92
CA TYR A 130 4.20 -5.24 -10.59
C TYR A 130 3.95 -6.74 -10.43
N ILE A 131 3.04 -7.32 -11.22
CA ILE A 131 2.70 -8.75 -11.15
C ILE A 131 3.56 -9.54 -12.12
N SER A 132 4.25 -10.55 -11.57
CA SER A 132 5.03 -11.52 -12.32
C SER A 132 4.43 -12.92 -12.23
N TRP A 133 4.69 -13.75 -13.24
CA TRP A 133 4.25 -15.16 -13.24
C TRP A 133 4.82 -15.94 -12.03
N LYS A 134 6.00 -15.55 -11.52
CA LYS A 134 6.62 -16.17 -10.33
C LYS A 134 5.76 -15.97 -9.08
N GLN A 135 5.15 -14.79 -8.94
CA GLN A 135 4.22 -14.51 -7.84
C GLN A 135 3.00 -15.39 -7.92
N ILE A 136 2.42 -15.51 -9.12
CA ILE A 136 1.26 -16.38 -9.35
C ILE A 136 1.63 -17.84 -9.01
N LEU A 137 2.80 -18.30 -9.42
CA LEU A 137 3.30 -19.64 -9.09
C LEU A 137 3.47 -19.84 -7.58
N PHE A 138 4.13 -18.91 -6.88
CA PHE A 138 4.32 -19.02 -5.43
C PHE A 138 3.00 -18.94 -4.66
N MET A 139 2.09 -18.05 -5.07
CA MET A 139 0.74 -18.00 -4.49
C MET A 139 -0.02 -19.30 -4.72
N ALA A 140 0.07 -19.91 -5.91
CA ALA A 140 -0.55 -21.20 -6.19
C ALA A 140 0.05 -22.34 -5.35
N ILE A 141 1.37 -22.38 -5.17
CA ILE A 141 2.02 -23.35 -4.28
C ILE A 141 1.55 -23.15 -2.83
N THR A 142 1.59 -21.92 -2.32
CA THR A 142 1.15 -21.59 -0.96
C THR A 142 -0.32 -21.92 -0.74
N TYR A 143 -1.20 -21.62 -1.70
CA TYR A 143 -2.60 -22.00 -1.66
C TYR A 143 -2.79 -23.51 -1.51
N ASN A 144 -2.11 -24.31 -2.35
CA ASN A 144 -2.24 -25.76 -2.32
C ASN A 144 -1.69 -26.37 -1.02
N LEU A 145 -0.62 -25.79 -0.46
CA LEU A 145 -0.10 -26.22 0.84
C LEU A 145 -1.05 -25.86 1.99
N LEU A 146 -1.56 -24.63 2.02
CA LEU A 146 -2.47 -24.18 3.08
C LEU A 146 -3.82 -24.91 3.04
N LYS A 147 -4.29 -25.30 1.85
CA LYS A 147 -5.52 -26.09 1.68
C LYS A 147 -5.47 -27.46 2.38
N LEU A 148 -4.27 -27.96 2.71
CA LEU A 148 -4.12 -29.18 3.51
C LEU A 148 -4.51 -28.99 4.98
N ALA A 149 -4.50 -27.74 5.47
CA ALA A 149 -4.75 -27.40 6.87
C ALA A 149 -6.05 -26.58 7.08
N PHE A 150 -6.51 -25.85 6.06
CA PHE A 150 -7.63 -24.91 6.17
C PHE A 150 -8.68 -25.14 5.07
N PRO A 151 -9.96 -24.81 5.31
CA PRO A 151 -10.98 -24.79 4.27
C PRO A 151 -10.55 -23.90 3.10
N TRP A 152 -10.71 -24.41 1.88
CA TRP A 152 -10.25 -23.70 0.68
C TRP A 152 -11.08 -22.43 0.44
N GLU A 153 -12.34 -22.43 0.85
CA GLU A 153 -13.23 -21.28 0.79
C GLU A 153 -12.70 -20.14 1.66
N ASN A 154 -12.23 -20.44 2.88
CA ASN A 154 -11.63 -19.45 3.77
C ASN A 154 -10.34 -18.87 3.18
N LEU A 155 -9.52 -19.69 2.51
CA LEU A 155 -8.33 -19.21 1.79
C LEU A 155 -8.73 -18.26 0.66
N VAL A 156 -9.78 -18.57 -0.11
CA VAL A 156 -10.23 -17.67 -1.18
C VAL A 156 -10.81 -16.37 -0.59
N VAL A 157 -11.72 -16.47 0.38
CA VAL A 157 -12.49 -15.34 0.91
C VAL A 157 -11.67 -14.43 1.81
N PHE A 158 -10.79 -14.97 2.66
CA PHE A 158 -10.06 -14.18 3.65
C PHE A 158 -8.57 -13.97 3.32
N TRP A 159 -7.98 -14.72 2.39
CA TRP A 159 -6.59 -14.50 1.98
C TRP A 159 -6.49 -13.89 0.58
N MET A 160 -7.05 -14.55 -0.43
CA MET A 160 -6.87 -14.13 -1.83
C MET A 160 -7.71 -12.89 -2.20
N ILE A 161 -9.01 -12.88 -1.88
CA ILE A 161 -9.90 -11.76 -2.20
C ILE A 161 -9.41 -10.46 -1.55
N PRO A 162 -9.08 -10.41 -0.23
CA PRO A 162 -8.59 -9.20 0.39
C PRO A 162 -7.27 -8.69 -0.20
N ALA A 163 -6.36 -9.58 -0.59
CA ALA A 163 -5.13 -9.20 -1.29
C ALA A 163 -5.44 -8.51 -2.63
N ILE A 164 -6.34 -9.07 -3.46
CA ILE A 164 -6.75 -8.49 -4.75
C ILE A 164 -7.50 -7.16 -4.54
N LEU A 165 -8.38 -7.07 -3.56
CA LEU A 165 -9.09 -5.83 -3.26
C LEU A 165 -8.11 -4.73 -2.79
N SER A 166 -7.09 -5.11 -2.03
CA SER A 166 -6.06 -4.16 -1.59
C SER A 166 -5.21 -3.61 -2.75
N THR A 167 -4.94 -4.39 -3.82
CA THR A 167 -4.26 -3.84 -5.02
C THR A 167 -5.11 -2.79 -5.71
N PHE A 168 -6.44 -3.00 -5.76
CA PHE A 168 -7.37 -2.00 -6.27
C PHE A 168 -7.38 -0.75 -5.40
N GLN A 169 -7.44 -0.90 -4.07
CA GLN A 169 -7.41 0.21 -3.12
C GLN A 169 -6.13 1.05 -3.24
N LEU A 170 -4.97 0.39 -3.26
CA LEU A 170 -3.66 1.01 -3.43
C LEU A 170 -3.59 1.78 -4.75
N PHE A 171 -3.99 1.16 -5.86
CA PHE A 171 -4.01 1.83 -7.15
C PHE A 171 -4.96 3.03 -7.16
N PHE A 172 -6.20 2.85 -6.68
CA PHE A 172 -7.20 3.91 -6.74
C PHE A 172 -6.79 5.14 -5.91
N PHE A 173 -6.39 4.94 -4.65
CA PHE A 173 -6.08 6.04 -3.73
C PHE A 173 -4.63 6.49 -3.75
N GLY A 174 -3.69 5.62 -4.13
CA GLY A 174 -2.26 5.88 -4.15
C GLY A 174 -1.69 6.25 -5.53
N THR A 175 -2.40 5.93 -6.62
CA THR A 175 -1.90 6.19 -7.99
C THR A 175 -2.90 6.97 -8.83
N TYR A 176 -4.09 6.41 -9.05
CA TYR A 176 -5.09 6.98 -9.97
C TYR A 176 -5.62 8.34 -9.50
N LEU A 177 -6.20 8.43 -8.30
CA LEU A 177 -6.74 9.71 -7.81
C LEU A 177 -5.64 10.79 -7.66
N PRO A 178 -4.45 10.47 -7.12
CA PRO A 178 -3.38 11.45 -7.01
C PRO A 178 -2.85 11.97 -8.35
N HIS A 179 -2.79 11.14 -9.39
CA HIS A 179 -2.08 11.47 -10.64
C HIS A 179 -2.97 11.65 -11.87
N ARG A 180 -4.27 11.32 -11.83
CA ARG A 180 -5.16 11.55 -12.99
C ARG A 180 -5.36 13.04 -13.29
N GLY A 181 -5.51 13.35 -14.57
CA GLY A 181 -5.77 14.69 -15.07
C GLY A 181 -4.53 15.58 -15.08
N GLU A 182 -4.73 16.87 -15.34
CA GLU A 182 -3.65 17.84 -15.43
C GLU A 182 -3.16 18.30 -14.06
N HIS A 183 -1.86 18.61 -13.99
CA HIS A 183 -1.19 19.10 -12.79
C HIS A 183 -0.37 20.35 -13.10
N HIS A 184 -0.30 21.26 -12.13
CA HIS A 184 0.45 22.52 -12.23
C HIS A 184 1.40 22.71 -11.03
N ASN A 185 1.97 21.61 -10.55
CA ASN A 185 2.87 21.56 -9.41
C ASN A 185 4.08 20.63 -9.66
N PRO A 186 4.87 20.87 -10.73
CA PRO A 186 6.11 20.13 -10.94
C PRO A 186 7.08 20.35 -9.76
N PRO A 187 7.94 19.37 -9.45
CA PRO A 187 8.12 18.09 -10.17
C PRO A 187 7.15 16.98 -9.73
N HIS A 188 6.27 17.25 -8.75
CA HIS A 188 5.50 16.18 -8.10
C HIS A 188 4.29 15.70 -8.90
N ASN A 189 3.67 16.57 -9.69
CA ASN A 189 2.53 16.24 -10.57
C ASN A 189 1.48 15.34 -9.88
N ALA A 190 1.12 15.72 -8.66
CA ALA A 190 0.28 14.94 -7.76
C ALA A 190 -0.69 15.85 -6.99
N ARG A 191 -1.83 15.28 -6.59
CA ARG A 191 -2.78 15.92 -5.67
C ARG A 191 -3.00 15.08 -4.41
N SER A 192 -3.53 15.74 -3.39
CA SER A 192 -3.89 15.11 -2.12
C SER A 192 -5.39 15.16 -1.88
N GLN A 193 -5.90 14.15 -1.19
CA GLN A 193 -7.26 14.14 -0.66
C GLN A 193 -7.54 15.39 0.19
N VAL A 194 -8.81 15.79 0.26
CA VAL A 194 -9.27 16.83 1.19
C VAL A 194 -8.91 16.44 2.62
N LEU A 195 -8.64 17.43 3.49
CA LEU A 195 -8.25 17.20 4.87
C LEU A 195 -9.37 16.47 5.63
N ASN A 196 -9.20 15.16 5.81
CA ASN A 196 -10.06 14.29 6.61
C ASN A 196 -9.24 13.07 7.03
N HIS A 197 -8.75 13.08 8.28
CA HIS A 197 -7.82 12.06 8.76
C HIS A 197 -8.46 10.66 8.86
N ALA A 198 -9.72 10.57 9.27
CA ALA A 198 -10.41 9.28 9.34
C ALA A 198 -10.51 8.65 7.94
N TRP A 199 -10.94 9.44 6.95
CA TRP A 199 -11.06 8.97 5.57
C TRP A 199 -9.70 8.65 4.94
N ALA A 200 -8.70 9.49 5.15
CA ALA A 200 -7.36 9.28 4.62
C ALA A 200 -6.69 8.03 5.21
N PHE A 201 -6.90 7.75 6.50
CA PHE A 201 -6.46 6.49 7.10
C PHE A 201 -7.19 5.30 6.50
N MET A 202 -8.53 5.29 6.53
CA MET A 202 -9.33 4.15 6.05
C MET A 202 -9.09 3.83 4.57
N THR A 203 -8.88 4.85 3.74
CA THR A 203 -8.68 4.65 2.31
C THR A 203 -7.29 4.15 1.96
N CYS A 204 -6.23 4.63 2.60
CA CYS A 204 -4.87 4.19 2.28
C CYS A 204 -3.81 4.60 3.32
N TYR A 205 -4.04 4.47 4.62
CA TYR A 205 -3.04 4.83 5.66
C TYR A 205 -2.44 6.24 5.49
N PHE A 206 -3.28 7.24 5.18
CA PHE A 206 -2.87 8.62 4.88
C PHE A 206 -2.08 8.82 3.58
N PHE A 207 -1.85 7.77 2.80
CA PHE A 207 -1.15 7.83 1.52
C PHE A 207 -1.91 8.63 0.46
N GLY A 208 -3.22 8.85 0.66
CA GLY A 208 -4.02 9.81 -0.09
C GLY A 208 -3.59 11.27 0.10
N TYR A 209 -2.76 11.59 1.10
CA TYR A 209 -2.01 12.86 1.18
C TYR A 209 -0.73 12.78 0.33
N HIS A 210 -0.94 12.45 -0.95
CA HIS A 210 0.10 11.97 -1.84
C HIS A 210 1.05 13.09 -2.31
N LEU A 211 0.57 14.32 -2.47
CA LEU A 211 1.45 15.46 -2.74
C LEU A 211 2.43 15.67 -1.59
N GLU A 212 1.97 15.56 -0.35
CA GLU A 212 2.84 15.66 0.83
C GLU A 212 3.82 14.47 0.90
N HIS A 213 3.43 13.28 0.45
CA HIS A 213 4.32 12.14 0.31
C HIS A 213 5.45 12.43 -0.69
N HIS A 214 5.14 12.92 -1.89
CA HIS A 214 6.13 13.30 -2.89
C HIS A 214 7.04 14.44 -2.42
N ALA A 215 6.49 15.43 -1.73
CA ALA A 215 7.26 16.56 -1.22
C ALA A 215 8.19 16.17 -0.05
N TYR A 216 7.78 15.18 0.76
CA TYR A 216 8.48 14.77 1.97
C TYR A 216 8.58 13.23 2.07
N PRO A 217 9.33 12.57 1.19
CA PRO A 217 9.39 11.10 1.10
C PRO A 217 9.99 10.44 2.37
N TYR A 218 10.72 11.22 3.18
CA TYR A 218 11.24 10.78 4.48
C TYR A 218 10.20 10.78 5.61
N LEU A 219 8.94 11.14 5.33
CA LEU A 219 7.87 11.05 6.32
C LEU A 219 7.19 9.68 6.21
N PRO A 220 7.16 8.89 7.29
CA PRO A 220 6.34 7.69 7.33
C PRO A 220 4.86 8.04 7.31
N TRP A 221 4.03 7.06 6.95
CA TRP A 221 2.60 7.25 6.70
C TRP A 221 1.85 7.96 7.84
N TRP A 222 2.15 7.64 9.11
CA TRP A 222 1.51 8.27 10.29
C TRP A 222 1.92 9.72 10.54
N ARG A 223 2.87 10.28 9.78
CA ARG A 223 3.27 11.70 9.84
C ARG A 223 2.75 12.54 8.67
N LEU A 224 2.21 11.92 7.61
CA LEU A 224 1.57 12.63 6.51
C LEU A 224 0.41 13.55 6.95
N PRO A 225 -0.43 13.21 7.95
CA PRO A 225 -1.47 14.11 8.46
C PRO A 225 -0.95 15.49 8.88
N LYS A 226 0.19 15.52 9.58
CA LYS A 226 0.82 16.76 10.04
C LYS A 226 1.32 17.59 8.86
N ALA A 227 1.86 16.95 7.82
CA ALA A 227 2.27 17.64 6.61
C ALA A 227 1.05 18.22 5.88
N ARG A 228 -0.05 17.47 5.81
CA ARG A 228 -1.30 17.91 5.19
C ARG A 228 -1.89 19.13 5.87
N GLU A 229 -1.96 19.12 7.21
CA GLU A 229 -2.44 20.26 7.99
C GLU A 229 -1.61 21.53 7.75
N ALA A 230 -0.29 21.39 7.68
CA ALA A 230 0.60 22.52 7.42
C ALA A 230 0.37 23.11 6.02
N THR A 231 0.28 22.27 4.99
CA THR A 231 -0.01 22.70 3.61
C THR A 231 -1.39 23.33 3.49
N TYR A 232 -2.39 22.79 4.18
CA TYR A 232 -3.77 23.29 4.13
C TYR A 232 -3.88 24.69 4.73
N ARG A 233 -3.26 24.92 5.90
CA ARG A 233 -3.25 26.24 6.57
C ARG A 233 -2.69 27.35 5.70
N VAL A 234 -1.62 27.07 4.95
CA VAL A 234 -0.99 28.03 4.02
C VAL A 234 -1.90 28.38 2.84
N ARG A 235 -2.77 27.45 2.40
CA ARG A 235 -3.72 27.71 1.30
C ARG A 235 -5.01 28.39 1.75
N SER A 236 -5.35 28.29 3.03
CA SER A 236 -6.55 28.90 3.62
C SER A 236 -6.32 30.30 4.22
N SER A 237 -5.06 30.74 4.31
CA SER A 237 -4.65 32.08 4.72
C SER A 237 -4.47 32.99 3.53
#